data_AF-A0A251P9L7-F1
#
_entry.id   AF-A0A251P9L7-F1
#
_cell.length_a   1.000
_cell.length_b   1.000
_cell.length_c   1.000
_cell.angle_alpha   90.00
_cell.angle_beta   90.00
_cell.angle_gamma   90.00
#
_symmetry.space_group_name_H-M   'P 1'
#
loop_
_entity.id
_entity.type
_entity.pdbx_description
1 polymer ?
#
loop_
_entity_poly.entity_id
_entity_poly.type
_entity_poly.pdbx_seq_one_letter_code
_entity_poly.pdbx_strand_id
1 'polypeptide(L)'
;MAWLPTIVSMTMIISEAIFLELTISGGVLLEMLFEEFGGRVELAKAYYKALTDSMKKHFNGNGVIASMQHCNDFMYLGCVGDDFWSKTTGVADGTYWLQGCHAVHCAYSSLWMGNIIHPCAEFHAASRAISGGPIYISDSVGKHNFKLLKSLVLPDGSVLRCQHYALPTRDCLFEDPVHDGKTMLKIWNLNKYTGALGLFNCQGGGWCPKSRRNISAPECSKPLTCLSGPKDIEWNNGKSPISIKGMNIFAVYMHQQKKLKLLKLSEKVEISLQPFDFKLLTVSPVRVLPKKFIQFAPIGLVNMLNTGGAIQSLEFEDEENSSNLVRIGVKGCGEMSVFASERPSACKIDGEEVKFDFVDKMVTVQVPWPNPSTSTVVDFLL
;
A
#
# COMPACT_ATOMS: atom_id res chain seq x y z
N MET A 1 -23.10 44.38 -22.62
CA MET A 1 -21.93 43.62 -22.14
C MET A 1 -22.33 42.17 -22.02
N ALA A 2 -21.85 41.37 -22.95
CA ALA A 2 -22.27 39.99 -23.13
C ALA A 2 -21.64 39.09 -22.06
N TRP A 3 -22.46 38.15 -21.58
CA TRP A 3 -22.10 37.07 -20.68
C TRP A 3 -20.99 36.19 -21.26
N LEU A 4 -20.00 35.84 -20.44
CA LEU A 4 -19.05 34.76 -20.71
C LEU A 4 -19.50 33.53 -19.89
N PRO A 5 -20.02 32.47 -20.53
CA PRO A 5 -20.31 31.21 -19.86
C PRO A 5 -19.05 30.31 -19.87
N THR A 6 -18.87 29.56 -18.78
CA THR A 6 -18.19 28.25 -18.77
C THR A 6 -16.64 28.20 -18.82
N ILE A 7 -16.00 28.22 -17.65
CA ILE A 7 -14.83 27.34 -17.36
C ILE A 7 -15.03 26.74 -15.95
N VAL A 8 -16.16 26.07 -15.76
CA VAL A 8 -16.35 25.11 -14.66
C VAL A 8 -17.11 23.95 -15.31
N SER A 9 -16.41 22.86 -15.60
CA SER A 9 -17.09 21.60 -15.92
C SER A 9 -17.37 20.91 -14.59
N MET A 10 -18.61 21.01 -14.13
CA MET A 10 -19.11 20.25 -12.99
C MET A 10 -19.88 19.06 -13.56
N THR A 11 -19.18 17.93 -13.78
CA THR A 11 -19.85 16.71 -14.25
C THR A 11 -20.43 15.99 -13.05
N MET A 12 -21.72 16.19 -12.79
CA MET A 12 -22.46 15.53 -11.71
C MET A 12 -23.07 14.24 -12.27
N ILE A 13 -22.39 13.11 -12.13
CA ILE A 13 -22.96 11.79 -12.46
C ILE A 13 -23.65 11.27 -11.20
N ILE A 14 -24.99 11.36 -11.16
CA ILE A 14 -25.79 10.70 -10.13
C ILE A 14 -25.95 9.23 -10.53
N SER A 15 -25.19 8.34 -9.90
CA SER A 15 -25.58 6.94 -9.70
C SER A 15 -25.22 6.55 -8.26
N GLU A 16 -25.85 5.53 -7.70
CA GLU A 16 -25.91 5.21 -6.26
C GLU A 16 -24.56 4.89 -5.54
N ALA A 17 -23.42 5.21 -6.15
CA ALA A 17 -22.16 5.47 -5.47
C ALA A 17 -21.73 6.91 -5.79
N ILE A 18 -21.73 7.80 -4.79
CA ILE A 18 -21.40 9.23 -4.97
C ILE A 18 -19.93 9.36 -5.34
N PHE A 19 -19.63 9.39 -6.64
CA PHE A 19 -18.37 9.87 -7.19
C PHE A 19 -18.49 11.39 -7.38
N LEU A 20 -17.87 12.17 -6.48
CA LEU A 20 -17.52 13.55 -6.78
C LEU A 20 -16.04 13.58 -7.20
N GLU A 21 -15.78 13.86 -8.47
CA GLU A 21 -14.48 14.29 -8.95
C GLU A 21 -14.55 15.81 -9.13
N LEU A 22 -13.60 16.55 -8.53
CA LEU A 22 -13.57 18.01 -8.60
C LEU A 22 -12.17 18.44 -9.03
N THR A 23 -12.05 18.77 -10.32
CA THR A 23 -10.79 19.20 -10.94
C THR A 23 -10.79 20.71 -11.08
N ILE A 24 -9.82 21.39 -10.45
CA ILE A 24 -9.48 22.77 -10.80
C ILE A 24 -8.29 22.68 -11.76
N SER A 25 -8.46 23.09 -13.02
CA SER A 25 -7.39 23.07 -14.03
C SER A 25 -7.02 24.50 -14.45
N GLY A 26 -5.76 24.74 -14.79
CA GLY A 26 -5.29 26.04 -15.31
C GLY A 26 -4.51 26.92 -14.33
N GLY A 27 -3.55 26.35 -13.57
CA GLY A 27 -2.77 27.08 -12.55
C GLY A 27 -2.03 28.35 -13.00
N VAL A 28 -1.72 28.50 -14.31
CA VAL A 28 -1.12 29.73 -14.86
C VAL A 28 -2.18 30.80 -15.13
N LEU A 29 -3.37 30.40 -15.57
CA LEU A 29 -4.48 31.33 -15.81
C LEU A 29 -5.03 31.88 -14.49
N LEU A 30 -5.11 31.04 -13.46
CA LEU A 30 -5.56 31.45 -12.12
C LEU A 30 -4.59 32.43 -11.46
N GLU A 31 -3.28 32.33 -11.74
CA GLU A 31 -2.30 33.30 -11.26
C GLU A 31 -2.60 34.69 -11.82
N MET A 32 -2.83 34.79 -13.13
CA MET A 32 -3.09 36.07 -13.80
C MET A 32 -4.45 36.66 -13.47
N LEU A 33 -5.50 35.83 -13.35
CA LEU A 33 -6.86 36.30 -13.09
C LEU A 33 -7.06 36.77 -11.64
N PHE A 34 -6.25 36.28 -10.71
CA PHE A 34 -6.40 36.55 -9.28
C PHE A 34 -5.19 37.24 -8.66
N GLU A 35 -4.33 37.88 -9.47
CA GLU A 35 -3.11 38.56 -9.00
C GLU A 35 -3.41 39.54 -7.84
N GLU A 36 -4.46 40.34 -7.95
CA GLU A 36 -4.90 41.29 -6.92
C GLU A 36 -5.51 40.63 -5.66
N PHE A 37 -5.74 39.32 -5.69
CA PHE A 37 -6.38 38.53 -4.63
C PHE A 37 -5.45 37.45 -4.05
N GLY A 38 -4.13 37.58 -4.22
CA GLY A 38 -3.14 36.61 -3.74
C GLY A 38 -2.86 35.45 -4.71
N GLY A 39 -3.23 35.63 -5.98
CA GLY A 39 -2.92 34.73 -7.08
C GLY A 39 -3.55 33.35 -6.91
N ARG A 40 -2.92 32.36 -7.54
CA ARG A 40 -3.39 30.96 -7.49
C ARG A 40 -3.31 30.37 -6.08
N VAL A 41 -2.41 30.86 -5.23
CA VAL A 41 -2.10 30.27 -3.92
C VAL A 41 -3.21 30.53 -2.91
N GLU A 42 -3.60 31.79 -2.71
CA GLU A 42 -4.66 32.12 -1.75
C GLU A 42 -6.03 31.61 -2.22
N LEU A 43 -6.26 31.61 -3.53
CA LEU A 43 -7.44 30.98 -4.13
C LEU A 43 -7.47 29.47 -3.84
N ALA A 44 -6.38 28.75 -4.11
CA ALA A 44 -6.28 27.32 -3.85
C ALA A 44 -6.52 26.98 -2.37
N LYS A 45 -5.95 27.76 -1.43
CA LYS A 45 -6.21 27.62 0.01
C LYS A 45 -7.69 27.75 0.34
N ALA A 46 -8.35 28.79 -0.16
CA ALA A 46 -9.76 29.05 0.11
C ALA A 46 -10.64 27.91 -0.42
N TYR A 47 -10.38 27.44 -1.65
CA TYR A 47 -11.07 26.29 -2.24
C TYR A 47 -10.84 25.02 -1.42
N TYR A 48 -9.60 24.71 -1.05
CA TYR A 48 -9.29 23.53 -0.24
C TYR A 48 -9.97 23.56 1.11
N LYS A 49 -9.97 24.72 1.77
CA LYS A 49 -10.65 24.88 3.05
C LYS A 49 -12.15 24.63 2.90
N ALA A 50 -12.80 25.28 1.94
CA ALA A 50 -14.24 25.13 1.72
C ALA A 50 -14.62 23.69 1.34
N LEU A 51 -13.84 23.06 0.44
CA LEU A 51 -14.03 21.67 0.05
C LEU A 51 -13.81 20.72 1.23
N THR A 52 -12.75 20.91 2.00
CA THR A 52 -12.47 20.09 3.20
C THR A 52 -13.57 20.22 4.24
N ASP A 53 -14.05 21.43 4.50
CA ASP A 53 -15.15 21.68 5.43
C ASP A 53 -16.44 21.00 4.95
N SER A 54 -16.75 21.10 3.64
CA SER A 54 -17.87 20.40 3.02
C SER A 54 -17.73 18.88 3.11
N MET A 55 -16.55 18.32 2.81
CA MET A 55 -16.27 16.89 2.92
C MET A 55 -16.42 16.35 4.33
N LYS A 56 -15.92 17.08 5.34
CA LYS A 56 -16.10 16.72 6.75
C LYS A 56 -17.58 16.70 7.14
N LYS A 57 -18.34 17.68 6.66
CA LYS A 57 -19.77 17.82 6.98
C LYS A 57 -20.66 16.79 6.29
N HIS A 58 -20.36 16.45 5.04
CA HIS A 58 -21.28 15.69 4.18
C HIS A 58 -20.79 14.28 3.82
N PHE A 59 -19.50 14.00 3.96
CA PHE A 59 -18.86 12.77 3.46
C PHE A 59 -17.92 12.13 4.49
N ASN A 60 -18.17 12.36 5.78
CA ASN A 60 -17.35 11.87 6.90
C ASN A 60 -15.84 12.14 6.75
N GLY A 61 -15.48 13.19 5.99
CA GLY A 61 -14.11 13.63 5.76
C GLY A 61 -13.25 12.75 4.83
N ASN A 62 -13.79 11.67 4.22
CA ASN A 62 -12.99 10.76 3.38
C ASN A 62 -13.73 10.15 2.18
N GLY A 63 -14.92 10.67 1.84
CA GLY A 63 -15.79 10.11 0.79
C GLY A 63 -15.63 10.71 -0.61
N VAL A 64 -14.55 11.44 -0.90
CA VAL A 64 -14.39 12.16 -2.17
C VAL A 64 -13.00 11.92 -2.76
N ILE A 65 -12.95 11.83 -4.09
CA ILE A 65 -11.71 11.70 -4.86
C ILE A 65 -11.23 13.09 -5.23
N ALA A 66 -10.04 13.46 -4.75
CA ALA A 66 -9.36 14.67 -5.19
C ALA A 66 -8.44 14.33 -6.37
N SER A 67 -8.93 14.59 -7.59
CA SER A 67 -8.17 14.50 -8.84
C SER A 67 -7.82 15.92 -9.26
N MET A 68 -6.55 16.32 -9.13
CA MET A 68 -6.15 17.70 -9.36
C MET A 68 -4.95 17.82 -10.29
N GLN A 69 -5.17 18.51 -11.41
CA GLN A 69 -4.14 18.96 -12.35
C GLN A 69 -3.58 20.31 -11.88
N HIS A 70 -2.60 20.28 -10.97
CA HIS A 70 -2.04 21.50 -10.39
C HIS A 70 -0.53 21.62 -10.56
N CYS A 71 -0.03 22.87 -10.49
CA CYS A 71 1.39 23.19 -10.56
C CYS A 71 2.14 22.75 -9.28
N ASN A 72 3.46 22.62 -9.35
CA ASN A 72 4.31 22.11 -8.26
C ASN A 72 4.13 22.85 -6.92
N ASP A 73 3.74 24.13 -6.91
CA ASP A 73 3.50 24.91 -5.69
C ASP A 73 2.34 24.34 -4.84
N PHE A 74 1.52 23.47 -5.42
CA PHE A 74 0.41 22.81 -4.76
C PHE A 74 0.87 21.74 -3.74
N MET A 75 2.15 21.39 -3.74
CA MET A 75 2.77 20.52 -2.72
C MET A 75 2.52 21.02 -1.28
N TYR A 76 2.25 22.32 -1.08
CA TYR A 76 1.98 22.89 0.24
C TYR A 76 0.51 22.82 0.68
N LEU A 77 -0.41 22.42 -0.21
CA LEU A 77 -1.86 22.54 0.00
C LEU A 77 -2.63 21.21 -0.11
N GLY A 78 -2.15 20.23 -0.86
CA GLY A 78 -2.87 18.97 -1.07
C GLY A 78 -2.07 17.89 -1.79
N CYS A 79 -2.76 16.85 -2.25
CA CYS A 79 -2.14 15.74 -2.99
C CYS A 79 -1.99 16.08 -4.49
N VAL A 80 -0.77 16.31 -4.96
CA VAL A 80 -0.31 16.43 -6.36
C VAL A 80 0.20 15.10 -6.94
N GLY A 81 -0.37 14.60 -8.04
CA GLY A 81 0.20 13.48 -8.81
C GLY A 81 0.52 13.93 -10.24
N ASP A 82 1.47 13.27 -10.89
CA ASP A 82 1.63 13.41 -12.35
C ASP A 82 0.48 12.70 -13.06
N ASP A 83 -0.12 13.36 -14.04
CA ASP A 83 -1.12 12.76 -14.92
C ASP A 83 -0.46 11.66 -15.77
N PHE A 84 -0.99 10.44 -15.67
CA PHE A 84 -0.55 9.32 -16.51
C PHE A 84 -1.55 9.08 -17.64
N TRP A 85 -1.09 9.28 -18.89
CA TRP A 85 -1.90 9.01 -20.09
C TRP A 85 -1.31 7.87 -20.92
N SER A 86 -2.11 6.83 -21.18
CA SER A 86 -1.68 5.56 -21.77
C SER A 86 -1.47 5.57 -23.29
N LYS A 87 -1.45 6.73 -23.97
CA LYS A 87 -0.97 6.75 -25.36
C LYS A 87 0.52 6.45 -25.34
N THR A 88 0.79 5.16 -25.40
CA THR A 88 1.98 4.53 -25.95
C THR A 88 2.41 5.32 -27.18
N THR A 89 3.35 6.24 -27.00
CA THR A 89 4.38 6.40 -28.02
C THR A 89 5.13 5.08 -27.97
N GLY A 90 4.61 4.10 -28.71
CA GLY A 90 5.23 2.80 -28.89
C GLY A 90 6.62 3.04 -29.43
N VAL A 91 7.61 2.95 -28.54
CA VAL A 91 8.97 2.67 -28.96
C VAL A 91 9.00 1.18 -29.25
N ALA A 92 9.66 0.82 -30.35
CA ALA A 92 9.47 -0.42 -31.10
C ALA A 92 9.83 -1.74 -30.37
N ASP A 93 10.13 -1.71 -29.07
CA ASP A 93 10.66 -2.84 -28.30
C ASP A 93 9.65 -3.46 -27.30
N GLY A 94 8.48 -2.86 -27.10
CA GLY A 94 7.42 -3.44 -26.26
C GLY A 94 7.68 -3.39 -24.75
N THR A 95 8.66 -2.60 -24.31
CA THR A 95 9.12 -2.56 -22.91
C THR A 95 8.28 -1.59 -22.06
N TYR A 96 7.72 -2.05 -20.93
CA TYR A 96 6.80 -1.31 -20.06
C TYR A 96 7.47 -0.31 -19.08
N TRP A 97 8.59 0.30 -19.48
CA TRP A 97 9.47 1.08 -18.60
C TRP A 97 8.80 2.26 -17.88
N LEU A 98 7.83 2.90 -18.52
CA LEU A 98 7.11 4.04 -17.95
C LEU A 98 6.34 3.67 -16.67
N GLN A 99 6.02 2.38 -16.47
CA GLN A 99 5.36 1.87 -15.25
C GLN A 99 6.30 1.92 -14.04
N GLY A 100 7.59 1.59 -14.23
CA GLY A 100 8.62 1.69 -13.20
C GLY A 100 8.85 3.13 -12.74
N CYS A 101 8.93 4.07 -13.71
CA CYS A 101 9.02 5.50 -13.40
C CYS A 101 7.84 5.96 -12.55
N HIS A 102 6.63 5.55 -12.92
CA HIS A 102 5.42 5.93 -12.18
C HIS A 102 5.40 5.37 -10.76
N ALA A 103 5.87 4.13 -10.55
CA ALA A 103 5.99 3.56 -9.21
C ALA A 103 7.03 4.30 -8.35
N VAL A 104 8.17 4.67 -8.93
CA VAL A 104 9.21 5.47 -8.25
C VAL A 104 8.72 6.88 -7.95
N HIS A 105 8.08 7.54 -8.92
CA HIS A 105 7.40 8.81 -8.70
C HIS A 105 6.37 8.62 -7.60
N CYS A 106 5.45 7.67 -7.65
CA CYS A 106 4.50 7.45 -6.56
C CYS A 106 5.14 7.12 -5.22
N ALA A 107 6.31 6.48 -5.14
CA ALA A 107 7.00 6.17 -3.89
C ALA A 107 7.70 7.40 -3.28
N TYR A 108 8.45 8.15 -4.08
CA TYR A 108 9.11 9.40 -3.67
C TYR A 108 8.12 10.54 -3.52
N SER A 109 7.17 10.59 -4.44
CA SER A 109 5.96 11.37 -4.28
C SER A 109 5.24 10.89 -3.04
N SER A 110 5.09 9.62 -2.62
CA SER A 110 4.40 9.21 -1.36
C SER A 110 5.07 9.68 -0.07
N LEU A 111 6.32 10.16 -0.14
CA LEU A 111 6.85 11.09 0.88
C LEU A 111 5.93 12.35 1.02
N TRP A 112 5.02 12.53 0.06
CA TRP A 112 4.09 13.62 -0.28
C TRP A 112 2.74 13.26 -1.05
N MET A 113 2.47 12.14 -1.81
CA MET A 113 1.44 11.96 -2.92
C MET A 113 1.43 10.68 -3.88
N GLY A 114 0.31 10.29 -4.57
CA GLY A 114 0.29 9.57 -5.90
C GLY A 114 -0.97 8.73 -6.34
N ASN A 115 -1.31 8.56 -7.65
CA ASN A 115 -2.38 7.64 -8.23
C ASN A 115 -2.29 7.23 -9.76
N ILE A 116 -2.96 6.11 -10.19
CA ILE A 116 -3.27 5.55 -11.57
C ILE A 116 -2.60 4.20 -12.00
N ILE A 117 -3.31 3.33 -12.78
CA ILE A 117 -3.04 1.91 -13.23
C ILE A 117 -2.92 1.76 -14.78
N HIS A 118 -1.99 0.94 -15.32
CA HIS A 118 -2.09 0.13 -16.58
C HIS A 118 -0.88 -0.86 -16.69
N PRO A 119 -0.43 -1.37 -17.87
CA PRO A 119 -0.20 -2.79 -18.26
C PRO A 119 0.74 -3.67 -17.40
N CYS A 120 1.35 -3.12 -16.35
CA CYS A 120 1.95 -3.85 -15.23
C CYS A 120 0.98 -3.83 -14.03
N ALA A 121 -0.26 -4.31 -14.23
CA ALA A 121 -1.34 -4.16 -13.26
C ALA A 121 -0.99 -4.73 -11.88
N GLU A 122 -0.35 -5.90 -11.83
CA GLU A 122 0.08 -6.55 -10.56
C GLU A 122 1.18 -5.75 -9.85
N PHE A 123 2.15 -5.21 -10.59
CA PHE A 123 3.23 -4.37 -10.07
C PHE A 123 2.68 -3.09 -9.43
N HIS A 124 1.73 -2.44 -10.09
CA HIS A 124 1.03 -1.27 -9.55
C HIS A 124 0.14 -1.65 -8.36
N ALA A 125 -0.65 -2.71 -8.47
CA ALA A 125 -1.48 -3.20 -7.37
C ALA A 125 -0.64 -3.43 -6.10
N ALA A 126 0.54 -4.04 -6.23
CA ALA A 126 1.42 -4.32 -5.12
C ALA A 126 1.98 -3.06 -4.45
N SER A 127 2.46 -2.09 -5.23
CA SER A 127 2.91 -0.80 -4.68
C SER A 127 1.77 -0.04 -3.99
N ARG A 128 0.56 -0.07 -4.58
CA ARG A 128 -0.64 0.56 -3.99
C ARG A 128 -1.08 -0.12 -2.70
N ALA A 129 -1.05 -1.45 -2.64
CA ALA A 129 -1.45 -2.22 -1.46
C ALA A 129 -0.69 -1.81 -0.20
N ILE A 130 0.60 -1.47 -0.33
CA ILE A 130 1.45 -1.05 0.80
C ILE A 130 1.62 0.47 0.89
N SER A 131 1.05 1.24 -0.04
CA SER A 131 1.19 2.71 -0.06
C SER A 131 0.49 3.41 1.11
N GLY A 132 -0.57 2.79 1.65
CA GLY A 132 -1.49 3.41 2.62
C GLY A 132 -2.46 4.46 2.02
N GLY A 133 -2.32 4.77 0.73
CA GLY A 133 -3.20 5.65 -0.01
C GLY A 133 -4.51 4.99 -0.47
N PRO A 134 -5.41 5.77 -1.10
CA PRO A 134 -6.56 5.22 -1.81
C PRO A 134 -6.12 4.38 -3.01
N ILE A 135 -7.04 3.52 -3.49
CA ILE A 135 -6.83 2.70 -4.69
C ILE A 135 -7.92 3.07 -5.70
N TYR A 136 -7.51 3.56 -6.87
CA TYR A 136 -8.41 3.89 -7.97
C TYR A 136 -8.21 2.95 -9.14
N ILE A 137 -9.32 2.51 -9.73
CA ILE A 137 -9.33 1.58 -10.86
C ILE A 137 -9.84 2.34 -12.09
N SER A 138 -9.02 2.37 -13.13
CA SER A 138 -9.29 3.08 -14.38
C SER A 138 -9.31 2.14 -15.60
N ASP A 139 -9.43 0.83 -15.36
CA ASP A 139 -9.56 -0.14 -16.44
C ASP A 139 -10.83 0.11 -17.26
N SER A 140 -10.80 -0.21 -18.55
CA SER A 140 -12.02 -0.19 -19.36
C SER A 140 -13.07 -1.15 -18.80
N VAL A 141 -14.34 -0.73 -18.82
CA VAL A 141 -15.47 -1.58 -18.42
C VAL A 141 -15.40 -2.93 -19.13
N GLY A 142 -15.54 -4.01 -18.36
CA GLY A 142 -15.46 -5.38 -18.87
C GLY A 142 -14.04 -5.94 -19.04
N LYS A 143 -12.99 -5.13 -18.81
CA LYS A 143 -11.58 -5.57 -18.87
C LYS A 143 -10.90 -5.70 -17.50
N HIS A 144 -11.66 -5.61 -16.42
CA HIS A 144 -11.14 -5.70 -15.05
C HIS A 144 -10.52 -7.07 -14.76
N ASN A 145 -9.34 -7.07 -14.14
CA ASN A 145 -8.76 -8.28 -13.58
C ASN A 145 -9.34 -8.55 -12.18
N PHE A 146 -10.51 -9.20 -12.11
CA PHE A 146 -11.18 -9.48 -10.84
C PHE A 146 -10.35 -10.34 -9.87
N LYS A 147 -9.46 -11.20 -10.38
CA LYS A 147 -8.56 -11.99 -9.53
C LYS A 147 -7.61 -11.07 -8.77
N LEU A 148 -7.02 -10.09 -9.45
CA LEU A 148 -6.16 -9.09 -8.84
C LEU A 148 -6.96 -8.15 -7.91
N LEU A 149 -8.14 -7.70 -8.33
CA LEU A 149 -8.98 -6.81 -7.51
C LEU A 149 -9.39 -7.46 -6.18
N LYS A 150 -9.70 -8.76 -6.18
CA LYS A 150 -10.01 -9.54 -4.96
C LYS A 150 -8.82 -9.69 -4.00
N SER A 151 -7.60 -9.37 -4.44
CA SER A 151 -6.41 -9.31 -3.56
C SER A 151 -6.15 -7.92 -2.96
N LEU A 152 -6.92 -6.91 -3.37
CA LEU A 152 -6.84 -5.51 -2.91
C LEU A 152 -8.08 -5.06 -2.14
N VAL A 153 -9.24 -5.51 -2.59
CA VAL A 153 -10.56 -5.05 -2.15
C VAL A 153 -11.29 -6.19 -1.44
N LEU A 154 -11.86 -5.87 -0.28
CA LEU A 154 -12.70 -6.76 0.49
C LEU A 154 -14.12 -6.81 -0.10
N PRO A 155 -14.92 -7.86 0.19
CA PRO A 155 -16.30 -7.94 -0.31
C PRO A 155 -17.23 -6.77 0.08
N ASP A 156 -16.94 -5.99 1.13
CA ASP A 156 -17.66 -4.75 1.46
C ASP A 156 -17.23 -3.54 0.61
N GLY A 157 -16.32 -3.72 -0.34
CA GLY A 157 -15.73 -2.65 -1.15
C GLY A 157 -14.63 -1.85 -0.45
N SER A 158 -14.32 -2.14 0.82
CA SER A 158 -13.22 -1.49 1.53
C SER A 158 -11.86 -2.11 1.18
N VAL A 159 -10.78 -1.41 1.52
CA VAL A 159 -9.40 -1.85 1.24
C VAL A 159 -8.58 -1.94 2.52
N LEU A 160 -7.61 -2.87 2.55
CA LEU A 160 -6.68 -3.03 3.66
C LEU A 160 -5.53 -2.02 3.53
N ARG A 161 -5.59 -0.92 4.30
CA ARG A 161 -4.59 0.16 4.24
C ARG A 161 -3.55 0.03 5.35
N CYS A 162 -2.30 0.32 5.00
CA CYS A 162 -1.28 0.65 5.98
C CYS A 162 -1.61 1.95 6.73
N GLN A 163 -0.98 2.16 7.88
CA GLN A 163 -1.22 3.27 8.80
C GLN A 163 -0.68 4.61 8.30
N HIS A 164 0.36 4.58 7.47
CA HIS A 164 1.08 5.77 6.99
C HIS A 164 1.20 5.74 5.47
N TYR A 165 1.87 6.73 4.89
CA TYR A 165 2.30 6.68 3.50
C TYR A 165 3.57 5.83 3.38
N ALA A 166 3.72 5.10 2.27
CA ALA A 166 4.92 4.33 2.04
C ALA A 166 6.13 5.25 1.83
N LEU A 167 7.27 4.85 2.39
CA LEU A 167 8.53 5.57 2.29
C LEU A 167 9.61 4.68 1.68
N PRO A 168 10.55 5.23 0.89
CA PRO A 168 11.75 4.49 0.49
C PRO A 168 12.54 4.01 1.71
N THR A 169 13.19 2.85 1.59
CA THR A 169 14.15 2.41 2.61
C THR A 169 15.41 3.30 2.54
N ARG A 170 16.12 3.42 3.66
CA ARG A 170 17.28 4.33 3.78
C ARG A 170 18.35 4.09 2.71
N ASP A 171 18.55 2.84 2.32
CA ASP A 171 19.62 2.42 1.40
C ASP A 171 19.29 2.65 -0.07
N CYS A 172 18.03 2.90 -0.44
CA CYS A 172 17.69 3.34 -1.79
C CYS A 172 17.27 4.82 -1.85
N LEU A 173 17.15 5.52 -0.72
CA LEU A 173 16.60 6.88 -0.65
C LEU A 173 17.30 7.88 -1.58
N PHE A 174 18.63 7.79 -1.73
CA PHE A 174 19.43 8.71 -2.57
C PHE A 174 20.01 8.06 -3.82
N GLU A 175 19.54 6.86 -4.17
CA GLU A 175 20.00 6.13 -5.36
C GLU A 175 18.98 6.30 -6.51
N ASP A 176 19.37 5.90 -7.73
CA ASP A 176 18.52 5.96 -8.92
C ASP A 176 17.93 4.57 -9.24
N PRO A 177 16.70 4.25 -8.80
CA PRO A 177 16.10 2.94 -9.03
C PRO A 177 15.60 2.71 -10.46
N VAL A 178 15.79 3.67 -11.39
CA VAL A 178 15.25 3.60 -12.76
C VAL A 178 16.31 3.54 -13.86
N HIS A 179 17.52 4.06 -13.62
CA HIS A 179 18.60 4.08 -14.64
C HIS A 179 19.94 3.51 -14.23
N ASP A 180 20.24 3.27 -12.95
CA ASP A 180 21.61 2.91 -12.56
C ASP A 180 21.99 1.43 -12.80
N GLY A 181 21.02 0.59 -13.18
CA GLY A 181 21.21 -0.83 -13.42
C GLY A 181 21.64 -1.65 -12.20
N LYS A 182 21.55 -1.09 -10.98
CA LYS A 182 21.99 -1.73 -9.74
C LYS A 182 20.97 -1.62 -8.59
N THR A 183 20.18 -0.55 -8.55
CA THR A 183 19.34 -0.21 -7.39
C THR A 183 17.93 -0.75 -7.54
N MET A 184 17.51 -1.52 -6.53
CA MET A 184 16.12 -1.94 -6.35
C MET A 184 15.35 -0.84 -5.62
N LEU A 185 14.18 -0.44 -6.12
CA LEU A 185 13.28 0.39 -5.31
C LEU A 185 12.75 -0.48 -4.16
N LYS A 186 12.98 -0.05 -2.93
CA LYS A 186 12.40 -0.66 -1.74
C LYS A 186 11.58 0.37 -1.00
N ILE A 187 10.32 0.06 -0.74
CA ILE A 187 9.43 0.91 0.02
C ILE A 187 8.82 0.14 1.18
N TRP A 188 8.61 0.83 2.30
CA TRP A 188 8.09 0.22 3.51
C TRP A 188 6.97 1.07 4.10
N ASN A 189 6.14 0.41 4.92
CA ASN A 189 5.05 1.02 5.66
C ASN A 189 4.70 0.14 6.88
N LEU A 190 3.82 0.62 7.76
CA LEU A 190 3.34 -0.13 8.92
C LEU A 190 1.85 -0.45 8.78
N ASN A 191 1.47 -1.68 9.07
CA ASN A 191 0.11 -2.02 9.50
C ASN A 191 0.04 -1.88 11.03
N LYS A 192 -1.11 -2.21 11.64
CA LYS A 192 -1.27 -2.10 13.10
C LYS A 192 -0.28 -2.96 13.90
N TYR A 193 0.05 -4.15 13.40
CA TYR A 193 0.87 -5.14 14.12
C TYR A 193 2.03 -5.72 13.30
N THR A 194 2.15 -5.36 12.03
CA THR A 194 3.18 -5.89 11.12
C THR A 194 3.78 -4.76 10.28
N GLY A 195 5.04 -4.87 9.90
CA GLY A 195 5.61 -4.06 8.81
C GLY A 195 5.26 -4.64 7.44
N ALA A 196 5.06 -3.76 6.47
CA ALA A 196 4.89 -4.09 5.05
C ALA A 196 6.09 -3.55 4.28
N LEU A 197 6.68 -4.37 3.42
CA LEU A 197 7.89 -4.01 2.68
C LEU A 197 7.77 -4.55 1.25
N GLY A 198 7.84 -3.64 0.28
CA GLY A 198 7.79 -3.98 -1.14
C GLY A 198 9.11 -3.69 -1.83
N LEU A 199 9.52 -4.62 -2.68
CA LEU A 199 10.72 -4.54 -3.51
C LEU A 199 10.30 -4.56 -4.98
N PHE A 200 10.81 -3.62 -5.77
CA PHE A 200 10.39 -3.37 -7.13
C PHE A 200 11.61 -3.14 -8.02
N ASN A 201 11.73 -3.93 -9.09
CA ASN A 201 12.73 -3.65 -10.11
C ASN A 201 12.14 -2.67 -11.13
N CYS A 202 12.45 -1.38 -10.95
CA CYS A 202 11.92 -0.29 -11.78
C CYS A 202 12.86 0.11 -12.92
N GLN A 203 13.95 -0.64 -13.16
CA GLN A 203 14.98 -0.28 -14.13
C GLN A 203 14.47 -0.38 -15.58
N GLY A 204 14.90 0.56 -16.42
CA GLY A 204 14.63 0.51 -17.86
C GLY A 204 14.10 1.80 -18.46
N GLY A 205 13.92 2.85 -17.66
CA GLY A 205 13.54 4.17 -18.14
C GLY A 205 12.99 5.07 -17.04
N GLY A 206 12.98 6.38 -17.29
CA GLY A 206 12.74 7.40 -16.27
C GLY A 206 12.88 8.82 -16.79
N TRP A 207 12.60 9.80 -15.91
CA TRP A 207 12.80 11.21 -16.23
C TRP A 207 14.29 11.52 -16.39
N CYS A 208 14.68 12.15 -17.50
CA CYS A 208 16.03 12.64 -17.70
C CYS A 208 16.08 14.17 -17.48
N PRO A 209 16.82 14.65 -16.46
CA PRO A 209 16.94 16.09 -16.20
C PRO A 209 17.58 16.86 -17.36
N LYS A 210 18.53 16.24 -18.08
CA LYS A 210 19.25 16.88 -19.19
C LYS A 210 18.33 17.15 -20.38
N SER A 211 17.55 16.15 -20.79
CA SER A 211 16.63 16.28 -21.94
C SER A 211 15.23 16.77 -21.56
N ARG A 212 14.93 16.91 -20.26
CA ARG A 212 13.63 17.31 -19.71
C ARG A 212 12.47 16.51 -20.29
N ARG A 213 12.66 15.20 -20.40
CA ARG A 213 11.67 14.24 -20.89
C ARG A 213 11.94 12.86 -20.31
N ASN A 214 10.90 12.03 -20.28
CA ASN A 214 11.06 10.62 -19.99
C ASN A 214 11.82 9.95 -21.13
N ILE A 215 12.84 9.15 -20.77
CA ILE A 215 13.67 8.39 -21.70
C ILE A 215 13.59 6.91 -21.36
N SER A 216 13.60 6.08 -22.39
CA SER A 216 13.83 4.64 -22.23
C SER A 216 15.33 4.38 -22.13
N ALA A 217 15.70 3.45 -21.25
CA ALA A 217 17.07 2.99 -21.05
C ALA A 217 17.07 1.44 -20.98
N PRO A 218 16.73 0.75 -22.08
CA PRO A 218 16.58 -0.71 -22.09
C PRO A 218 17.85 -1.45 -21.66
N GLU A 219 19.03 -0.85 -21.85
CA GLU A 219 20.32 -1.35 -21.38
C GLU A 219 20.42 -1.48 -19.85
N CYS A 220 19.57 -0.77 -19.11
CA CYS A 220 19.45 -0.83 -17.66
C CYS A 220 18.42 -1.86 -17.20
N SER A 221 17.54 -2.31 -18.09
CA SER A 221 16.47 -3.28 -17.80
C SER A 221 17.04 -4.69 -17.65
N LYS A 222 17.67 -4.94 -16.49
CA LYS A 222 18.35 -6.19 -16.15
C LYS A 222 17.82 -6.77 -14.84
N PRO A 223 17.98 -8.09 -14.62
CA PRO A 223 17.69 -8.70 -13.33
C PRO A 223 18.53 -8.05 -12.24
N LEU A 224 17.89 -7.70 -11.13
CA LEU A 224 18.56 -7.15 -9.95
C LEU A 224 18.47 -8.11 -8.79
N THR A 225 19.52 -8.13 -7.97
CA THR A 225 19.55 -8.86 -6.70
C THR A 225 19.87 -7.89 -5.57
N CYS A 226 19.11 -7.95 -4.47
CA CYS A 226 19.39 -7.15 -3.29
C CYS A 226 19.14 -7.94 -2.00
N LEU A 227 19.66 -7.41 -0.90
CA LEU A 227 19.42 -7.93 0.45
C LEU A 227 18.35 -7.08 1.14
N SER A 228 17.38 -7.74 1.78
CA SER A 228 16.34 -7.05 2.53
C SER A 228 15.91 -7.80 3.78
N GLY A 229 15.42 -7.09 4.79
CA GLY A 229 15.11 -7.70 6.08
C GLY A 229 14.41 -6.75 7.05
N PRO A 230 14.21 -7.16 8.31
CA PRO A 230 13.40 -6.41 9.27
C PRO A 230 13.93 -5.00 9.56
N LYS A 231 15.25 -4.76 9.44
CA LYS A 231 15.86 -3.44 9.64
C LYS A 231 15.56 -2.42 8.53
N ASP A 232 15.05 -2.87 7.38
CA ASP A 232 14.67 -1.97 6.29
C ASP A 232 13.34 -1.24 6.60
N ILE A 233 12.61 -1.62 7.66
CA ILE A 233 11.38 -0.98 8.15
C ILE A 233 11.70 -0.06 9.34
N GLU A 234 11.24 1.19 9.31
CA GLU A 234 11.39 2.11 10.44
C GLU A 234 10.24 1.93 11.44
N TRP A 235 10.35 0.93 12.31
CA TRP A 235 9.31 0.50 13.27
C TRP A 235 8.79 1.59 14.22
N ASN A 236 9.62 2.58 14.51
CA ASN A 236 9.30 3.68 15.44
C ASN A 236 8.79 4.94 14.73
N ASN A 237 8.59 4.90 13.41
CA ASN A 237 8.16 6.07 12.64
C ASN A 237 6.63 6.24 12.64
N GLY A 238 6.18 7.49 12.56
CA GLY A 238 4.76 7.83 12.44
C GLY A 238 4.03 7.94 13.78
N LYS A 239 2.70 8.10 13.72
CA LYS A 239 1.84 8.34 14.90
C LYS A 239 1.50 7.06 15.67
N SER A 240 1.69 5.89 15.06
CA SER A 240 1.30 4.59 15.62
C SER A 240 2.45 3.58 15.46
N PRO A 241 3.56 3.79 16.18
CA PRO A 241 4.74 2.94 16.08
C PRO A 241 4.50 1.53 16.65
N ILE A 242 5.23 0.55 16.14
CA ILE A 242 5.26 -0.82 16.67
C ILE A 242 6.51 -0.97 17.53
N SER A 243 6.32 -1.17 18.84
CA SER A 243 7.45 -1.40 19.74
C SER A 243 8.09 -2.77 19.46
N ILE A 244 9.35 -2.75 19.04
CA ILE A 244 10.19 -3.94 18.87
C ILE A 244 11.17 -4.16 20.03
N LYS A 245 10.99 -3.45 21.16
CA LYS A 245 11.88 -3.56 22.31
C LYS A 245 11.81 -4.98 22.89
N GLY A 246 12.96 -5.65 22.98
CA GLY A 246 13.05 -7.04 23.45
C GLY A 246 12.67 -8.09 22.40
N MET A 247 12.32 -7.69 21.19
CA MET A 247 12.02 -8.61 20.08
C MET A 247 13.32 -8.91 19.31
N ASN A 248 13.73 -10.18 19.33
CA ASN A 248 14.98 -10.61 18.69
C ASN A 248 14.77 -11.30 17.34
N ILE A 249 13.56 -11.79 17.08
CA ILE A 249 13.22 -12.60 15.90
C ILE A 249 11.98 -12.00 15.25
N PHE A 250 11.96 -12.00 13.92
CA PHE A 250 10.88 -11.53 13.09
C PHE A 250 10.49 -12.65 12.11
N ALA A 251 9.20 -12.85 11.96
CA ALA A 251 8.62 -13.73 10.97
C ALA A 251 8.43 -12.92 9.67
N VAL A 252 9.15 -13.29 8.62
CA VAL A 252 9.13 -12.63 7.31
C VAL A 252 8.41 -13.53 6.32
N TYR A 253 7.19 -13.15 5.97
CA TYR A 253 6.35 -13.85 4.99
C TYR A 253 6.53 -13.23 3.60
N MET A 254 7.00 -14.04 2.65
CA MET A 254 7.19 -13.68 1.24
C MET A 254 5.92 -14.03 0.46
N HIS A 255 5.10 -13.03 0.15
CA HIS A 255 3.74 -13.21 -0.39
C HIS A 255 3.70 -14.07 -1.67
N GLN A 256 4.49 -13.71 -2.69
CA GLN A 256 4.50 -14.42 -3.98
C GLN A 256 5.01 -15.86 -3.87
N GLN A 257 5.91 -16.13 -2.91
CA GLN A 257 6.47 -17.47 -2.70
C GLN A 257 5.63 -18.32 -1.75
N LYS A 258 4.71 -17.70 -1.00
CA LYS A 258 3.99 -18.31 0.12
C LYS A 258 4.90 -18.99 1.13
N LYS A 259 6.04 -18.35 1.43
CA LYS A 259 7.07 -18.90 2.32
C LYS A 259 7.35 -17.97 3.49
N LEU A 260 7.60 -18.58 4.65
CA LEU A 260 7.99 -17.90 5.86
C LEU A 260 9.48 -18.13 6.15
N LYS A 261 10.18 -17.09 6.58
CA LYS A 261 11.52 -17.19 7.16
C LYS A 261 11.58 -16.45 8.50
N LEU A 262 12.30 -17.01 9.46
CA LEU A 262 12.61 -16.33 10.71
C LEU A 262 13.96 -15.62 10.55
N LEU A 263 13.98 -14.31 10.80
CA LEU A 263 15.18 -13.49 10.72
C LEU A 263 15.37 -12.69 12.01
N LYS A 264 16.61 -12.51 12.44
CA LYS A 264 16.95 -11.47 13.43
C LYS A 264 16.85 -10.10 12.80
N LEU A 265 16.80 -9.06 13.63
CA LEU A 265 16.72 -7.67 13.15
C LEU A 265 17.83 -7.32 12.14
N SER A 266 19.06 -7.78 12.38
CA SER A 266 20.22 -7.52 11.52
C SER A 266 20.34 -8.44 10.30
N GLU A 267 19.59 -9.55 10.29
CA GLU A 267 19.66 -10.54 9.22
C GLU A 267 18.85 -10.08 8.01
N LYS A 268 19.25 -10.54 6.82
CA LYS A 268 18.61 -10.20 5.55
C LYS A 268 18.43 -11.45 4.71
N VAL A 269 17.43 -11.42 3.83
CA VAL A 269 17.19 -12.39 2.78
C VAL A 269 17.59 -11.79 1.44
N GLU A 270 18.23 -12.60 0.60
CA GLU A 270 18.53 -12.26 -0.78
C GLU A 270 17.30 -12.43 -1.66
N ILE A 271 17.02 -11.42 -2.49
CA ILE A 271 15.87 -11.37 -3.38
C ILE A 271 16.36 -10.93 -4.76
N SER A 272 16.07 -11.77 -5.77
CA SER A 272 16.31 -11.46 -7.17
C SER A 272 15.00 -11.20 -7.90
N LEU A 273 14.95 -10.14 -8.71
CA LEU A 273 13.76 -9.74 -9.48
C LEU A 273 14.14 -9.42 -10.92
N GLN A 274 13.35 -9.96 -11.86
CA GLN A 274 13.39 -9.54 -13.26
C GLN A 274 12.91 -8.09 -13.39
N PRO A 275 13.25 -7.38 -14.48
CA PRO A 275 12.69 -6.06 -14.73
C PRO A 275 11.16 -6.06 -14.66
N PHE A 276 10.58 -5.06 -13.98
CA PHE A 276 9.14 -4.92 -13.75
C PHE A 276 8.49 -6.06 -12.95
N ASP A 277 9.29 -6.84 -12.22
CA ASP A 277 8.84 -7.81 -11.23
C ASP A 277 8.98 -7.24 -9.80
N PHE A 278 8.24 -7.84 -8.86
CA PHE A 278 8.16 -7.35 -7.49
C PHE A 278 8.14 -8.47 -6.44
N LYS A 279 8.42 -8.08 -5.20
CA LYS A 279 8.25 -8.94 -4.01
C LYS A 279 7.58 -8.14 -2.91
N LEU A 280 6.57 -8.73 -2.26
CA LEU A 280 5.97 -8.18 -1.05
C LEU A 280 6.35 -9.06 0.14
N LEU A 281 6.82 -8.41 1.20
CA LEU A 281 7.18 -8.99 2.47
C LEU A 281 6.25 -8.44 3.55
N THR A 282 5.62 -9.34 4.30
CA THR A 282 5.01 -9.00 5.59
C THR A 282 5.98 -9.40 6.69
N VAL A 283 6.38 -8.44 7.52
CA VAL A 283 7.33 -8.65 8.60
C VAL A 283 6.59 -8.50 9.91
N SER A 284 6.52 -9.56 10.71
CA SER A 284 5.89 -9.53 12.02
C SER A 284 6.91 -9.79 13.12
N PRO A 285 6.97 -8.96 14.18
CA PRO A 285 7.72 -9.29 15.39
C PRO A 285 7.22 -10.62 15.98
N VAL A 286 8.14 -11.47 16.43
CA VAL A 286 7.82 -12.74 17.08
C VAL A 286 7.81 -12.55 18.59
N ARG A 287 6.65 -12.83 19.20
CA ARG A 287 6.48 -12.80 20.66
C ARG A 287 6.67 -14.20 21.22
N VAL A 288 7.34 -14.30 22.37
CA VAL A 288 7.44 -15.54 23.14
C VAL A 288 6.36 -15.54 24.22
N LEU A 289 5.54 -16.58 24.25
CA LEU A 289 4.49 -16.76 25.26
C LEU A 289 5.11 -17.36 26.54
N PRO A 290 4.87 -16.76 27.72
CA PRO A 290 5.66 -17.03 28.92
C PRO A 290 5.50 -18.46 29.48
N LYS A 291 4.35 -19.12 29.35
CA LYS A 291 4.11 -20.43 30.01
C LYS A 291 4.77 -21.61 29.28
N LYS A 292 4.65 -21.67 27.95
CA LYS A 292 5.17 -22.77 27.11
C LYS A 292 6.39 -22.39 26.28
N PHE A 293 6.88 -21.14 26.39
CA PHE A 293 7.92 -20.59 25.52
C PHE A 293 7.62 -20.72 24.02
N ILE A 294 6.33 -20.77 23.66
CA ILE A 294 5.88 -20.86 22.27
C ILE A 294 6.12 -19.50 21.63
N GLN A 295 6.75 -19.53 20.45
CA GLN A 295 6.95 -18.34 19.64
C GLN A 295 5.76 -18.16 18.72
N PHE A 296 5.20 -16.95 18.67
CA PHE A 296 4.04 -16.62 17.87
C PHE A 296 4.22 -15.30 17.14
N ALA A 297 3.76 -15.23 15.89
CA ALA A 297 3.68 -13.97 15.15
C ALA A 297 2.49 -13.97 14.18
N PRO A 298 1.64 -12.92 14.21
CA PRO A 298 0.55 -12.82 13.26
C PRO A 298 1.05 -12.47 11.85
N ILE A 299 0.51 -13.12 10.81
CA ILE A 299 0.83 -12.76 9.42
C ILE A 299 -0.35 -12.03 8.78
N GLY A 300 -1.57 -12.59 8.85
CA GLY A 300 -2.79 -11.97 8.34
C GLY A 300 -3.42 -12.75 7.18
N LEU A 301 -4.20 -12.09 6.32
CA LEU A 301 -4.88 -12.72 5.18
C LEU A 301 -3.95 -12.85 3.99
N VAL A 302 -3.38 -14.04 3.77
CA VAL A 302 -2.34 -14.27 2.76
C VAL A 302 -2.88 -14.28 1.32
N ASN A 303 -4.20 -14.29 1.14
CA ASN A 303 -4.86 -14.02 -0.14
C ASN A 303 -4.87 -12.53 -0.52
N MET A 304 -4.52 -11.63 0.41
CA MET A 304 -4.47 -10.18 0.19
C MET A 304 -3.04 -9.70 -0.01
N LEU A 305 -2.81 -8.75 -0.92
CA LEU A 305 -1.49 -8.17 -1.18
C LEU A 305 -0.96 -7.43 0.06
N ASN A 306 -1.82 -6.71 0.78
CA ASN A 306 -1.51 -6.21 2.12
C ASN A 306 -1.99 -7.20 3.19
N THR A 307 -1.23 -8.30 3.34
CA THR A 307 -1.58 -9.43 4.20
C THR A 307 -1.83 -9.02 5.66
N GLY A 308 -0.88 -8.31 6.29
CA GLY A 308 -1.00 -7.87 7.68
C GLY A 308 -1.99 -6.73 7.91
N GLY A 309 -2.46 -6.07 6.85
CA GLY A 309 -3.47 -5.01 6.92
C GLY A 309 -4.83 -5.52 7.41
N ALA A 310 -5.07 -6.84 7.32
CA ALA A 310 -6.29 -7.48 7.78
C ALA A 310 -6.42 -7.50 9.31
N ILE A 311 -5.30 -7.42 10.04
CA ILE A 311 -5.28 -7.57 11.51
C ILE A 311 -5.76 -6.28 12.17
N GLN A 312 -6.90 -6.33 12.86
CA GLN A 312 -7.53 -5.20 13.53
C GLN A 312 -7.22 -5.11 15.02
N SER A 313 -7.11 -6.26 15.69
CA SER A 313 -6.72 -6.40 17.09
C SER A 313 -5.83 -7.65 17.27
N LEU A 314 -4.99 -7.61 18.30
CA LEU A 314 -4.12 -8.71 18.70
C LEU A 314 -4.01 -8.71 20.22
N GLU A 315 -4.50 -9.77 20.85
CA GLU A 315 -4.56 -9.94 22.28
C GLU A 315 -3.88 -11.27 22.66
N PHE A 316 -3.14 -11.22 23.76
CA PHE A 316 -2.49 -12.38 24.34
C PHE A 316 -3.05 -12.54 25.74
N GLU A 317 -3.71 -13.66 26.02
CA GLU A 317 -4.16 -13.95 27.38
C GLU A 317 -2.96 -14.39 28.22
N ASP A 318 -2.46 -13.47 29.04
CA ASP A 318 -1.28 -13.65 29.89
C ASP A 318 -1.63 -13.88 31.39
N GLU A 319 -2.90 -14.11 31.75
CA GLU A 319 -3.29 -14.32 33.15
C GLU A 319 -2.75 -15.65 33.72
N GLU A 320 -2.31 -15.63 34.98
CA GLU A 320 -1.66 -16.75 35.67
C GLU A 320 -2.48 -18.07 35.59
N ASN A 321 -3.80 -17.99 35.44
CA ASN A 321 -4.72 -19.13 35.36
C ASN A 321 -5.36 -19.41 33.97
N SER A 322 -5.05 -18.65 32.91
CA SER A 322 -5.67 -18.84 31.57
C SER A 322 -4.87 -19.72 30.60
N SER A 323 -5.55 -20.23 29.58
CA SER A 323 -4.98 -20.91 28.40
C SER A 323 -3.99 -20.00 27.65
N ASN A 324 -2.96 -20.55 26.96
CA ASN A 324 -2.12 -19.76 26.02
C ASN A 324 -2.94 -19.40 24.78
N LEU A 325 -3.90 -18.51 24.96
CA LEU A 325 -4.80 -18.08 23.92
C LEU A 325 -4.22 -16.83 23.25
N VAL A 326 -4.10 -16.89 21.93
CA VAL A 326 -3.88 -15.70 21.12
C VAL A 326 -5.15 -15.39 20.37
N ARG A 327 -5.69 -14.20 20.60
CA ARG A 327 -6.92 -13.72 19.97
C ARG A 327 -6.58 -12.65 18.94
N ILE A 328 -7.08 -12.82 17.73
CA ILE A 328 -6.83 -11.92 16.61
C ILE A 328 -8.16 -11.48 16.01
N GLY A 329 -8.42 -10.16 16.03
CA GLY A 329 -9.51 -9.57 15.26
C GLY A 329 -9.09 -9.37 13.82
N VAL A 330 -9.86 -9.90 12.87
CA VAL A 330 -9.56 -9.90 11.44
C VAL A 330 -10.67 -9.18 10.68
N LYS A 331 -10.27 -8.28 9.78
CA LYS A 331 -11.15 -7.70 8.77
C LYS A 331 -10.85 -8.34 7.42
N GLY A 332 -11.83 -9.04 6.86
CA GLY A 332 -11.68 -9.71 5.58
C GLY A 332 -12.17 -11.15 5.59
N CYS A 333 -11.94 -11.85 4.49
CA CYS A 333 -12.16 -13.28 4.37
C CYS A 333 -11.05 -13.93 3.54
N GLY A 334 -10.95 -15.25 3.65
CA GLY A 334 -10.01 -16.07 2.91
C GLY A 334 -9.00 -16.75 3.83
N GLU A 335 -7.82 -17.01 3.28
CA GLU A 335 -6.77 -17.77 3.95
C GLU A 335 -6.03 -16.86 4.93
N MET A 336 -6.24 -17.07 6.23
CA MET A 336 -5.45 -16.42 7.27
C MET A 336 -4.31 -17.33 7.69
N SER A 337 -3.12 -16.76 7.80
CA SER A 337 -1.95 -17.47 8.33
C SER A 337 -1.34 -16.75 9.54
N VAL A 338 -0.72 -17.55 10.41
CA VAL A 338 0.12 -17.09 11.52
C VAL A 338 1.34 -17.99 11.64
N PHE A 339 2.42 -17.48 12.24
CA PHE A 339 3.54 -18.30 12.68
C PHE A 339 3.31 -18.77 14.11
N ALA A 340 3.52 -20.07 14.35
CA ALA A 340 3.58 -20.65 15.68
C ALA A 340 4.71 -21.70 15.72
N SER A 341 5.58 -21.64 16.74
CA SER A 341 6.68 -22.61 16.86
C SER A 341 6.19 -24.04 17.07
N GLU A 342 5.01 -24.19 17.67
CA GLU A 342 4.35 -25.45 17.97
C GLU A 342 2.95 -25.49 17.36
N ARG A 343 2.44 -26.70 17.11
CA ARG A 343 1.09 -26.89 16.57
C ARG A 343 0.05 -26.46 17.61
N PRO A 344 -0.92 -25.58 17.28
CA PRO A 344 -2.04 -25.28 18.17
C PRO A 344 -2.83 -26.55 18.51
N SER A 345 -3.40 -26.58 19.71
CA SER A 345 -4.34 -27.63 20.13
C SER A 345 -5.70 -27.49 19.44
N ALA A 346 -6.16 -26.26 19.24
CA ALA A 346 -7.38 -25.93 18.52
C ALA A 346 -7.29 -24.51 17.95
N CYS A 347 -8.05 -24.25 16.88
CA CYS A 347 -8.33 -22.91 16.39
C CYS A 347 -9.84 -22.68 16.42
N LYS A 348 -10.28 -21.48 16.81
CA LYS A 348 -11.70 -21.12 16.83
C LYS A 348 -11.94 -19.85 16.04
N ILE A 349 -13.09 -19.77 15.39
CA ILE A 349 -13.58 -18.58 14.70
C ILE A 349 -14.90 -18.20 15.37
N ASP A 350 -14.95 -16.99 15.93
CA ASP A 350 -16.12 -16.47 16.66
C ASP A 350 -16.63 -17.44 17.75
N GLY A 351 -15.71 -18.15 18.40
CA GLY A 351 -15.99 -19.12 19.47
C GLY A 351 -16.19 -20.58 19.00
N GLU A 352 -16.41 -20.81 17.71
CA GLU A 352 -16.64 -22.14 17.12
C GLU A 352 -15.33 -22.78 16.66
N GLU A 353 -15.11 -24.05 16.98
CA GLU A 353 -13.90 -24.77 16.57
C GLU A 353 -13.86 -25.04 15.07
N VAL A 354 -12.72 -24.75 14.44
CA VAL A 354 -12.53 -24.89 12.99
C VAL A 354 -11.34 -25.76 12.66
N LYS A 355 -11.40 -26.39 11.48
CA LYS A 355 -10.24 -27.10 10.91
C LYS A 355 -9.15 -26.10 10.55
N PHE A 356 -7.91 -26.49 10.80
CA PHE A 356 -6.73 -25.71 10.47
C PHE A 356 -5.59 -26.62 9.99
N ASP A 357 -4.76 -26.06 9.12
CA ASP A 357 -3.53 -26.70 8.67
C ASP A 357 -2.34 -26.18 9.46
N PHE A 358 -1.32 -27.03 9.64
CA PHE A 358 -0.06 -26.64 10.24
C PHE A 358 1.08 -27.29 9.47
N VAL A 359 1.78 -26.48 8.68
CA VAL A 359 2.88 -26.90 7.80
C VAL A 359 4.01 -25.91 7.96
N ASP A 360 5.24 -26.39 8.15
CA ASP A 360 6.44 -25.57 8.29
C ASP A 360 6.31 -24.42 9.32
N LYS A 361 5.69 -24.70 10.47
CA LYS A 361 5.43 -23.73 11.56
C LYS A 361 4.47 -22.60 11.19
N MET A 362 3.73 -22.75 10.11
CA MET A 362 2.67 -21.85 9.70
C MET A 362 1.32 -22.52 9.96
N VAL A 363 0.48 -21.86 10.75
CA VAL A 363 -0.91 -22.26 10.98
C VAL A 363 -1.77 -21.53 9.95
N THR A 364 -2.67 -22.24 9.29
CA THR A 364 -3.57 -21.66 8.29
C THR A 364 -5.02 -22.02 8.59
N VAL A 365 -5.89 -21.01 8.59
CA VAL A 365 -7.34 -21.12 8.80
C VAL A 365 -8.11 -20.40 7.70
N GLN A 366 -9.27 -20.92 7.32
CA GLN A 366 -10.16 -20.27 6.36
C GLN A 366 -11.14 -19.37 7.10
N VAL A 367 -10.95 -18.06 6.99
CA VAL A 367 -11.81 -17.05 7.60
C VAL A 367 -13.00 -16.79 6.67
N PRO A 368 -14.25 -17.06 7.11
CA PRO A 368 -15.43 -16.76 6.32
C PRO A 368 -15.60 -15.24 6.16
N TRP A 369 -16.43 -14.82 5.21
CA TRP A 369 -16.83 -13.41 5.15
C TRP A 369 -17.95 -13.16 6.16
N PRO A 370 -17.71 -12.38 7.24
CA PRO A 370 -18.76 -12.01 8.17
C PRO A 370 -19.71 -10.98 7.53
N ASN A 371 -20.78 -10.66 8.24
CA ASN A 371 -21.60 -9.50 7.91
C ASN A 371 -20.71 -8.22 7.96
N PRO A 372 -20.85 -7.23 7.05
CA PRO A 372 -19.89 -6.12 6.88
C PRO A 372 -19.62 -5.26 8.11
N SER A 373 -20.46 -5.36 9.13
CA SER A 373 -20.43 -4.57 10.37
C SER A 373 -19.59 -5.18 11.50
N THR A 374 -19.06 -6.40 11.35
CA THR A 374 -18.35 -7.12 12.42
C THR A 374 -17.01 -7.68 11.95
N SER A 375 -15.93 -7.40 12.69
CA SER A 375 -14.66 -8.13 12.53
C SER A 375 -14.80 -9.56 13.05
N THR A 376 -14.23 -10.53 12.34
CA THR A 376 -14.16 -11.91 12.78
C THR A 376 -13.05 -12.08 13.81
N VAL A 377 -13.33 -12.80 14.89
CA VAL A 377 -12.35 -13.11 15.92
C VAL A 377 -11.80 -14.51 15.68
N VAL A 378 -10.47 -14.62 15.59
CA VAL A 378 -9.76 -15.89 15.41
C VAL A 378 -8.90 -16.15 16.65
N ASP A 379 -9.20 -17.26 17.32
CA ASP A 379 -8.58 -17.70 18.56
C ASP A 379 -7.66 -18.90 18.29
N PHE A 380 -6.39 -18.80 18.70
CA PHE A 380 -5.39 -19.87 18.60
C PHE A 380 -5.04 -20.38 20.01
N LEU A 381 -5.35 -21.65 20.29
CA LEU A 381 -5.08 -22.28 21.59
C LEU A 381 -3.72 -23.02 21.53
N LEU A 382 -2.67 -22.46 22.14
CA LEU A 382 -1.28 -22.90 21.99
C LEU A 382 -0.74 -23.80 23.14
#